data_AF-A0A377XJF8-F1
#
_entry.id   AF-A0A377XJF8-F1
#
_cell.length_a   1.000
_cell.length_b   1.000
_cell.length_c   1.000
_cell.angle_alpha   90.00
_cell.angle_beta   90.00
_cell.angle_gamma   90.00
#
_symmetry.space_group_name_H-M   'P 1'
#
loop_
_entity.id
_entity.type
_entity.pdbx_description
1 polymer ?
#
loop_
_entity_poly.entity_id
_entity_poly.type
_entity_poly.pdbx_seq_one_letter_code
_entity_poly.pdbx_strand_id
1 'polypeptide(L)'
;MHFDTATRQRWMSVLAHSEPQDLLARMQSLQLAPEYELIRTPETGLVQLQARMGGIGDRFFAGDATLTRAAVRLADGTPRLQLDLRPQPPAR
;
A
#
# COMPACT_ATOMS: atom_id res chain seq x y z
N MET A 1 7.93 -1.79 -19.85
CA MET A 1 7.49 -0.39 -19.64
C MET A 1 8.22 0.17 -18.44
N HIS A 2 8.87 1.33 -18.55
CA HIS A 2 9.52 2.00 -17.43
C HIS A 2 8.58 3.11 -16.93
N PHE A 3 8.10 3.00 -15.70
CA PHE A 3 7.32 4.06 -15.05
C PHE A 3 8.29 4.99 -14.34
N ASP A 4 8.11 6.31 -14.49
CA ASP A 4 8.83 7.25 -13.66
C ASP A 4 8.41 7.12 -12.18
N THR A 5 9.27 7.58 -11.28
CA THR A 5 9.05 7.46 -9.82
C THR A 5 7.78 8.19 -9.36
N ALA A 6 7.43 9.33 -9.93
CA ALA A 6 6.27 10.13 -9.53
C ALA A 6 4.95 9.48 -9.97
N THR A 7 4.88 8.99 -11.21
CA THR A 7 3.81 8.15 -11.71
C THR A 7 3.66 6.91 -10.83
N ARG A 8 4.80 6.29 -10.46
CA ARG A 8 4.79 5.13 -9.56
C ARG A 8 4.29 5.48 -8.16
N GLN A 9 4.58 6.66 -7.63
CA GLN A 9 4.08 7.08 -6.31
C GLN A 9 2.58 7.38 -6.35
N ARG A 10 2.11 7.99 -7.44
CA ARG A 10 0.72 8.43 -7.59
C ARG A 10 -0.28 7.27 -7.54
N TRP A 11 -0.17 6.30 -8.43
CA TRP A 11 -1.07 5.14 -8.45
C TRP A 11 -0.95 4.26 -7.18
N MET A 12 0.22 4.14 -6.55
CA MET A 12 0.39 3.44 -5.26
C MET A 12 -0.35 4.17 -4.14
N SER A 13 -0.28 5.51 -4.11
CA SER A 13 -1.04 6.31 -3.15
C SER A 13 -2.54 6.11 -3.33
N VAL A 14 -3.03 6.12 -4.58
CA VAL A 14 -4.45 5.85 -4.89
C VAL A 14 -4.89 4.48 -4.37
N LEU A 15 -4.11 3.43 -4.62
CA LEU A 15 -4.40 2.07 -4.13
C LEU A 15 -4.37 1.98 -2.60
N ALA A 16 -3.45 2.68 -1.93
CA ALA A 16 -3.35 2.69 -0.48
C ALA A 16 -4.48 3.48 0.22
N HIS A 17 -5.19 4.34 -0.52
CA HIS A 17 -6.29 5.17 -0.02
C HIS A 17 -7.67 4.72 -0.51
N SER A 18 -7.75 3.73 -1.41
CA SER A 18 -9.02 3.21 -1.90
C SER A 18 -9.65 2.24 -0.91
N GLU A 19 -10.97 2.29 -0.78
CA GLU A 19 -11.73 1.26 -0.08
C GLU A 19 -11.57 -0.09 -0.80
N PRO A 20 -11.19 -1.18 -0.12
CA PRO A 20 -10.91 -2.44 -0.81
C PRO A 20 -12.14 -3.08 -1.44
N GLN A 21 -13.35 -2.79 -0.97
CA GLN A 21 -14.58 -3.22 -1.64
C GLN A 21 -14.74 -2.57 -3.02
N ASP A 22 -14.40 -1.28 -3.13
CA ASP A 22 -14.46 -0.55 -4.40
C ASP A 22 -13.34 -1.00 -5.32
N LEU A 23 -12.15 -1.26 -4.77
CA LEU A 23 -11.02 -1.80 -5.52
C LEU A 23 -11.36 -3.18 -6.09
N LEU A 24 -11.92 -4.08 -5.27
CA LEU A 24 -12.32 -5.42 -5.69
C LEU A 24 -13.40 -5.37 -6.78
N ALA A 25 -14.44 -4.56 -6.58
CA ALA A 25 -15.50 -4.39 -7.56
C ALA A 25 -14.97 -3.87 -8.90
N ARG A 26 -14.03 -2.91 -8.88
CA ARG A 26 -13.37 -2.39 -10.09
C ARG A 26 -12.51 -3.46 -10.78
N MET A 27 -11.71 -4.21 -10.02
CA MET A 27 -10.90 -5.32 -10.57
C MET A 27 -11.78 -6.36 -11.27
N GLN A 28 -12.90 -6.74 -10.65
CA GLN A 28 -13.88 -7.67 -11.23
C GLN A 28 -14.53 -7.09 -12.49
N SER A 29 -14.94 -5.81 -12.47
CA SER A 29 -15.56 -5.15 -13.63
C SER A 29 -14.64 -5.01 -14.84
N LEU A 30 -13.33 -5.01 -14.61
CA LEU A 30 -12.28 -4.95 -15.63
C LEU A 30 -11.73 -6.35 -15.97
N GLN A 31 -12.28 -7.41 -15.36
CA GLN A 31 -11.85 -8.80 -15.54
C GLN A 31 -10.34 -8.97 -15.35
N LEU A 32 -9.77 -8.22 -14.39
CA LEU A 32 -8.36 -8.30 -14.05
C LEU A 32 -8.11 -9.53 -13.17
N ALA A 33 -7.55 -10.57 -13.78
CA ALA A 33 -7.08 -11.77 -13.10
C ALA A 33 -5.58 -12.01 -13.40
N PRO A 34 -4.68 -11.11 -12.92
CA PRO A 34 -3.26 -11.28 -13.15
C PRO A 34 -2.74 -12.51 -12.39
N GLU A 35 -1.88 -13.30 -13.03
CA GLU A 35 -1.11 -14.33 -12.34
C GLU A 35 0.02 -13.68 -11.54
N TYR A 36 0.03 -13.93 -10.23
CA TYR A 36 1.02 -13.38 -9.33
C TYR A 36 1.47 -14.41 -8.28
N GLU A 37 2.68 -14.21 -7.79
CA GLU A 37 3.29 -14.96 -6.71
C GLU A 37 3.48 -14.04 -5.50
N LEU A 38 3.12 -14.52 -4.31
CA LEU A 38 3.37 -13.82 -3.06
C LEU A 38 4.84 -13.99 -2.67
N ILE A 39 5.61 -12.90 -2.76
CA ILE A 39 6.98 -12.85 -2.24
C ILE A 39 6.97 -12.63 -0.72
N ARG A 40 6.02 -11.81 -0.26
CA ARG A 40 5.74 -11.57 1.15
C ARG A 40 4.23 -11.62 1.35
N THR A 41 3.78 -12.50 2.22
CA THR A 41 2.39 -12.55 2.67
C THR A 41 2.00 -11.23 3.34
N PRO A 42 0.71 -10.85 3.31
CA PRO A 42 0.26 -9.67 4.04
C PRO A 42 0.61 -9.77 5.54
N GLU A 43 1.45 -8.87 6.01
CA GLU A 43 1.90 -8.78 7.40
C GLU A 43 1.43 -7.46 8.00
N THR A 44 0.60 -7.54 9.06
CA THR A 44 0.14 -6.38 9.81
C THR A 44 1.07 -6.13 10.98
N GLY A 45 1.71 -4.95 11.00
CA GLY A 45 2.61 -4.51 12.06
C GLY A 45 2.33 -3.08 12.48
N LEU A 46 3.26 -2.50 13.24
CA LEU A 46 3.23 -1.10 13.67
C LEU A 46 4.32 -0.30 12.96
N VAL A 47 4.01 0.95 12.63
CA VAL A 47 4.95 1.95 12.16
C VAL A 47 4.95 3.13 13.13
N GLN A 48 6.14 3.53 13.55
CA GLN A 48 6.30 4.66 14.46
C GLN A 48 6.05 5.96 13.72
N LEU A 49 5.09 6.75 14.21
CA LEU A 49 4.77 8.06 13.66
C LEU A 49 5.78 9.08 14.17
N GLN A 50 6.32 9.87 13.24
CA GLN A 50 7.21 10.98 13.57
C GLN A 50 6.52 12.30 13.23
N ALA A 51 6.41 13.18 14.21
CA ALA A 51 5.86 14.53 14.07
C ALA A 51 6.94 15.58 14.30
N ARG A 52 6.62 16.85 14.00
CA ARG A 52 7.49 18.00 14.24
C ARG A 52 6.82 18.99 15.19
N MET A 53 7.54 19.49 16.18
CA MET A 53 7.02 20.53 17.10
C MET A 53 6.60 21.77 16.29
N GLY A 54 5.34 22.21 16.44
CA GLY A 54 4.80 23.34 15.68
C GLY A 54 4.83 23.17 14.15
N GLY A 55 4.92 21.93 13.64
CA GLY A 55 4.92 21.62 12.20
C GLY A 55 6.27 21.76 11.50
N ILE A 56 7.15 22.66 11.95
CA ILE A 56 8.47 22.92 11.32
C ILE A 56 9.67 22.63 12.24
N GLY A 57 9.44 22.52 13.56
CA GLY A 57 10.50 22.33 14.55
C GLY A 57 11.07 20.92 14.61
N ASP A 58 11.62 20.58 15.78
CA ASP A 58 12.30 19.31 16.01
C ASP A 58 11.37 18.10 15.90
N ARG A 59 11.95 16.99 15.45
CA ARG A 59 11.24 15.73 15.24
C ARG A 59 11.07 15.00 16.57
N PHE A 60 9.87 14.51 16.84
CA PHE A 60 9.56 13.66 17.99
C PHE A 60 8.66 12.50 17.57
N PHE A 61 8.65 11.44 18.37
CA PHE A 61 7.78 10.29 18.14
C PHE A 61 6.37 10.57 18.67
N ALA A 62 5.37 10.44 17.80
CA ALA A 62 3.97 10.77 18.06
C ALA A 62 3.10 9.52 18.23
N GLY A 63 3.69 8.42 18.70
CA GLY A 63 3.04 7.11 18.84
C GLY A 63 3.21 6.22 17.62
N ASP A 64 2.38 5.18 17.53
CA ASP A 64 2.44 4.15 16.50
C ASP A 64 1.12 4.07 15.71
N ALA A 65 1.22 3.74 14.44
CA ALA A 65 0.08 3.39 13.59
C ALA A 65 0.22 1.96 13.09
N THR A 66 -0.90 1.29 12.86
CA THR A 66 -0.88 -0.02 12.22
C THR A 66 -0.59 0.14 10.73
N LEU A 67 0.14 -0.81 10.14
CA LEU A 67 0.48 -0.84 8.73
C LEU A 67 0.48 -2.30 8.25
N THR A 68 -0.15 -2.57 7.11
CA THR A 68 -0.11 -3.91 6.49
C THR A 68 0.77 -3.87 5.25
N ARG A 69 1.79 -4.74 5.20
CA ARG A 69 2.72 -4.83 4.07
C ARG A 69 2.57 -6.14 3.32
N ALA A 70 2.48 -6.06 2.00
CA ALA A 70 2.50 -7.24 1.13
C ALA A 70 3.42 -6.99 -0.07
N ALA A 71 4.02 -8.05 -0.59
CA ALA A 71 4.83 -7.96 -1.80
C ALA A 71 4.48 -9.10 -2.76
N VAL A 72 4.19 -8.73 -4.01
CA VAL A 72 3.87 -9.67 -5.09
C VAL A 72 4.84 -9.53 -6.26
N ARG A 73 5.05 -10.64 -6.96
CA ARG A 73 5.71 -10.69 -8.26
C ARG A 73 4.66 -11.10 -9.29
N LEU A 74 4.52 -10.32 -10.36
CA LEU A 74 3.68 -10.71 -11.49
C LEU A 74 4.46 -11.71 -12.37
N ALA A 75 3.75 -12.66 -12.98
CA ALA A 75 4.36 -13.69 -13.82
C ALA A 75 5.05 -13.12 -15.09
N ASP A 76 4.65 -11.92 -15.50
CA ASP A 76 5.14 -11.22 -16.69
C ASP A 76 6.54 -10.57 -16.53
N GLY A 77 7.23 -10.80 -15.41
CA GLY A 77 8.54 -10.22 -15.12
C GLY A 77 8.50 -8.75 -14.72
N THR A 78 7.31 -8.17 -14.49
CA THR A 78 7.16 -6.81 -13.97
C THR A 78 7.81 -6.69 -12.59
N PRO A 79 8.51 -5.57 -12.31
CA PRO A 79 9.17 -5.36 -11.03
C PRO A 79 8.20 -5.52 -9.86
N ARG A 80 8.71 -6.15 -8.79
CA ARG A 80 8.05 -6.37 -7.51
C ARG A 80 7.16 -5.18 -7.10
N LEU A 81 5.89 -5.45 -6.87
CA LEU A 81 4.97 -4.48 -6.26
C LEU A 81 5.00 -4.69 -4.75
N GLN A 82 5.38 -3.66 -4.00
CA GLN A 82 5.22 -3.61 -2.55
C GLN A 82 4.10 -2.63 -2.23
N LEU A 83 3.14 -3.07 -1.43
CA LEU A 83 1.99 -2.30 -1.00
C LEU A 83 2.06 -2.14 0.52
N ASP A 84 2.02 -0.88 0.95
CA ASP A 84 1.91 -0.48 2.35
C ASP A 84 0.47 0.05 2.53
N LEU A 85 -0.40 -0.80 3.05
CA LEU A 85 -1.84 -0.56 3.21
C LEU A 85 -2.13 -0.02 4.61
N ARG A 86 -3.12 0.87 4.69
CA ARG A 86 -3.68 1.29 5.96
C ARG A 86 -4.45 0.15 6.64
N PRO A 87 -4.54 0.16 7.97
CA PRO A 87 -5.33 -0.82 8.68
C PRO A 87 -6.78 -0.70 8.25
N GLN A 88 -7.31 -1.80 7.76
CA GLN A 88 -8.73 -1.96 7.52
C GLN A 88 -9.44 -1.97 8.88
N PRO A 89 -10.51 -1.17 9.08
CA PRO A 89 -11.39 -1.38 10.22
C PRO A 89 -11.93 -2.82 10.16
N PRO A 90 -12.14 -3.49 11.31
CA PRO A 90 -12.65 -4.85 11.32
C PRO A 90 -13.94 -4.92 10.51
N ALA A 91 -14.03 -5.90 9.61
CA ALA A 91 -15.24 -6.19 8.86
C ALA A 91 -16.38 -6.39 9.87
N ARG A 92 -17.39 -5.52 9.78
CA ARG A 92 -18.56 -5.56 10.64
C ARG A 92 -19.59 -6.55 10.10
#